data_AF-A0A9E5UQL9-F1
#
_entry.id   AF-A0A9E5UQL9-F1
#
_cell.length_a   1.000
_cell.length_b   1.000
_cell.length_c   1.000
_cell.angle_alpha   90.00
_cell.angle_beta   90.00
_cell.angle_gamma   90.00
#
_symmetry.space_group_name_H-M   'P 1'
#
loop_
_entity.id
_entity.type
_entity.pdbx_description
1 polymer ?
#
loop_
_entity_poly.entity_id
_entity_poly.type
_entity_poly.pdbx_seq_one_letter_code
_entity_poly.pdbx_strand_id
1 'polypeptide(L)'
;MLSQTLITQAHIAESDPDQQAEASQHYQRARETLREYGSPLDMARTLVAEARYQQGQGNLAETERLAREAHTLLQELALEEEAELARKVLESIHPTH
;
A
#
# COMPACT_ATOMS: atom_id res chain seq x y z
N MET A 1 -10.29 -11.82 -8.01
CA MET A 1 -10.20 -11.07 -9.29
C MET A 1 -10.53 -9.60 -9.11
N LEU A 2 -11.63 -9.22 -8.44
CA LEU A 2 -12.01 -7.82 -8.24
C LEU A 2 -10.93 -6.96 -7.56
N SER A 3 -10.27 -7.47 -6.51
CA SER A 3 -9.15 -6.78 -5.83
C SER A 3 -7.98 -6.48 -6.77
N GLN A 4 -7.57 -7.45 -7.59
CA GLN A 4 -6.48 -7.27 -8.56
C GLN A 4 -6.82 -6.21 -9.61
N THR A 5 -8.06 -6.18 -10.09
CA THR A 5 -8.53 -5.14 -11.01
C THR A 5 -8.45 -3.76 -10.36
N LEU A 6 -8.89 -3.64 -9.10
CA LEU A 6 -8.85 -2.38 -8.36
C LEU A 6 -7.41 -1.91 -8.11
N ILE A 7 -6.48 -2.82 -7.78
CA ILE A 7 -5.05 -2.49 -7.63
C ILE A 7 -4.48 -1.98 -8.96
N THR A 8 -4.79 -2.65 -10.07
CA THR A 8 -4.33 -2.19 -11.40
C THR A 8 -4.91 -0.82 -11.75
N GLN A 9 -6.18 -0.58 -11.46
CA GLN A 9 -6.81 0.73 -11.67
C GLN A 9 -6.18 1.81 -10.80
N ALA A 10 -5.83 1.49 -9.54
CA ALA A 10 -5.10 2.41 -8.68
C ALA A 10 -3.77 2.81 -9.32
N HIS A 11 -2.93 1.85 -9.74
CA HIS A 11 -1.64 2.15 -10.38
C HIS A 11 -1.78 2.99 -11.66
N ILE A 12 -2.84 2.77 -12.45
CA ILE A 12 -3.11 3.59 -13.64
C ILE A 12 -3.45 5.03 -13.22
N ALA A 13 -4.34 5.18 -12.25
CA ALA A 13 -4.75 6.47 -11.72
C ALA A 13 -3.59 7.26 -11.08
N GLU A 14 -2.59 6.59 -10.48
CA GLU A 14 -1.37 7.24 -9.97
C GLU A 14 -0.57 7.96 -11.05
N SER A 15 -0.59 7.43 -12.28
CA SER A 15 0.18 7.94 -13.41
C SER A 15 -0.58 8.99 -14.23
N ASP A 16 -1.87 9.18 -13.94
CA ASP A 16 -2.74 10.13 -14.61
C ASP A 16 -3.08 11.30 -13.67
N PRO A 17 -2.55 12.52 -13.94
CA PRO A 17 -2.82 13.71 -13.12
C PRO A 17 -4.31 14.01 -12.94
N ASP A 18 -5.14 13.66 -13.92
CA ASP A 18 -6.58 13.94 -13.88
C ASP A 18 -7.34 12.92 -13.01
N GLN A 19 -6.76 11.74 -12.76
CA GLN A 19 -7.37 10.64 -11.99
C GLN A 19 -6.65 10.35 -10.68
N GLN A 20 -5.62 11.11 -10.32
CA GLN A 20 -4.80 10.88 -9.13
C GLN A 20 -5.66 10.76 -7.85
N ALA A 21 -6.72 11.56 -7.72
CA ALA A 21 -7.67 11.48 -6.59
C ALA A 21 -8.45 10.15 -6.53
N GLU A 22 -8.65 9.47 -7.66
CA GLU A 22 -9.35 8.19 -7.76
C GLU A 22 -8.47 7.03 -7.27
N ALA A 23 -7.14 7.15 -7.32
CA ALA A 23 -6.22 6.10 -6.87
C ALA A 23 -6.47 5.70 -5.41
N SER A 24 -6.71 6.67 -4.52
CA SER A 24 -7.07 6.39 -3.12
C SER A 24 -8.37 5.60 -2.98
N GLN A 25 -9.37 5.90 -3.81
CA GLN A 25 -10.65 5.19 -3.76
C GLN A 25 -10.49 3.74 -4.26
N HIS A 26 -9.69 3.53 -5.30
CA HIS A 26 -9.37 2.21 -5.80
C HIS A 26 -8.62 1.36 -4.77
N TYR A 27 -7.62 1.93 -4.09
CA TYR A 27 -6.93 1.26 -2.98
C TYR A 27 -7.87 0.91 -1.82
N GLN A 28 -8.72 1.85 -1.39
CA GLN A 28 -9.69 1.60 -0.32
C GLN A 28 -10.60 0.42 -0.66
N ARG A 29 -11.21 0.42 -1.85
CA ARG A 29 -12.08 -0.68 -2.31
C ARG A 29 -11.32 -2.00 -2.46
N ALA A 30 -10.06 -1.96 -2.90
CA ALA A 30 -9.22 -3.14 -3.00
C ALA A 30 -9.00 -3.76 -1.63
N ARG A 31 -8.68 -2.96 -0.61
CA ARG A 31 -8.50 -3.42 0.77
C ARG A 31 -9.79 -3.98 1.38
N GLU A 32 -10.94 -3.33 1.16
CA GLU A 32 -12.23 -3.86 1.62
C GLU A 32 -12.49 -5.25 1.03
N THR A 33 -12.28 -5.40 -0.28
CA THR A 33 -12.43 -6.69 -0.97
C THR A 33 -11.44 -7.73 -0.43
N LEU A 34 -10.18 -7.35 -0.20
CA LEU A 34 -9.13 -8.25 0.29
C LEU A 34 -9.34 -8.62 1.77
N ARG A 35 -9.96 -7.75 2.56
CA ARG A 35 -10.30 -8.05 3.96
C ARG A 35 -11.37 -9.13 4.05
N GLU A 36 -12.31 -9.14 3.12
CA GLU A 36 -13.40 -10.13 3.10
C GLU A 36 -13.00 -11.44 2.41
N TYR A 37 -12.22 -11.38 1.32
CA TYR A 37 -11.99 -12.54 0.44
C TYR A 37 -10.53 -12.73 0.00
N GLY A 38 -9.61 -11.89 0.44
CA GLY A 38 -8.22 -11.87 0.00
C GLY A 38 -7.27 -12.70 0.85
N SER A 39 -6.05 -12.88 0.34
CA SER A 39 -4.95 -13.42 1.14
C SER A 39 -4.29 -12.29 1.97
N PRO A 40 -3.73 -12.60 3.16
CA PRO A 40 -2.95 -11.64 3.93
C PRO A 40 -1.76 -11.07 3.14
N LEU A 41 -1.18 -11.86 2.25
CA LEU A 41 -0.10 -11.43 1.35
C LEU A 41 -0.57 -10.35 0.36
N ASP A 42 -1.70 -10.57 -0.30
CA ASP A 42 -2.26 -9.60 -1.25
C ASP A 42 -2.67 -8.30 -0.54
N MET A 43 -3.20 -8.41 0.69
CA MET A 43 -3.47 -7.25 1.54
C MET A 43 -2.18 -6.47 1.83
N ALA A 44 -1.12 -7.15 2.29
CA ALA A 44 0.14 -6.49 2.63
C ALA A 44 0.78 -5.81 1.41
N ARG A 45 0.78 -6.45 0.25
CA ARG A 45 1.28 -5.85 -1.00
C ARG A 45 0.48 -4.62 -1.41
N THR A 46 -0.84 -4.66 -1.25
CA THR A 46 -1.73 -3.52 -1.52
C THR A 46 -1.42 -2.35 -0.58
N LEU A 47 -1.20 -2.63 0.71
CA LEU A 47 -0.83 -1.62 1.70
C LEU A 47 0.53 -0.97 1.38
N VAL A 48 1.54 -1.72 0.92
CA VAL A 48 2.83 -1.14 0.48
C VAL A 48 2.66 -0.22 -0.73
N ALA A 49 1.86 -0.63 -1.71
CA ALA A 49 1.61 0.17 -2.91
C ALA A 49 0.91 1.49 -2.56
N GLU A 50 -0.15 1.42 -1.75
CA GLU A 50 -0.86 2.60 -1.27
C GLU A 50 0.04 3.50 -0.41
N ALA A 51 0.91 2.94 0.43
CA ALA A 51 1.83 3.73 1.26
C ALA A 51 2.77 4.60 0.39
N ARG A 52 3.29 4.04 -0.71
CA ARG A 52 4.12 4.76 -1.68
C ARG A 52 3.35 5.84 -2.42
N TYR A 53 2.11 5.54 -2.80
CA TYR A 53 1.23 6.54 -3.38
C TYR A 53 1.03 7.72 -2.43
N GLN A 54 0.63 7.46 -1.17
CA GLN A 54 0.41 8.49 -0.16
C GLN A 54 1.70 9.28 0.13
N GLN A 55 2.87 8.62 0.05
CA GLN A 55 4.15 9.27 0.22
C GLN A 55 4.38 10.31 -0.90
N GLY A 56 4.10 9.93 -2.15
CA GLY A 56 4.15 10.85 -3.30
C GLY A 56 3.18 12.02 -3.18
N GLN A 57 2.06 11.84 -2.48
CA GLN A 57 1.11 12.92 -2.16
C GLN A 57 1.53 13.79 -0.96
N GLY A 58 2.60 13.44 -0.25
CA GLY A 58 3.03 14.12 0.98
C GLY A 58 2.22 13.74 2.23
N ASN A 59 1.36 12.72 2.17
CA ASN A 59 0.53 12.25 3.27
C ASN A 59 1.31 11.30 4.21
N LEU A 60 2.39 11.83 4.82
CA LEU A 60 3.37 11.02 5.56
C LEU A 60 2.78 10.21 6.73
N ALA A 61 1.78 10.76 7.42
CA ALA A 61 1.10 10.05 8.52
C ALA A 61 0.37 8.80 8.03
N GLU A 62 -0.27 8.87 6.86
CA GLU A 62 -0.96 7.72 6.28
C GLU A 62 0.03 6.74 5.66
N THR A 63 1.10 7.23 5.01
CA THR A 63 2.23 6.40 4.58
C THR A 63 2.79 5.57 5.74
N GLU A 64 3.02 6.20 6.89
CA GLU A 64 3.52 5.51 8.09
C GLU A 64 2.56 4.42 8.54
N ARG A 65 1.28 4.76 8.69
CA ARG A 65 0.25 3.82 9.14
C ARG A 65 0.18 2.59 8.23
N LEU A 66 0.11 2.81 6.92
CA LEU A 66 0.01 1.77 5.90
C LEU A 66 1.26 0.89 5.87
N ALA A 67 2.46 1.50 5.88
CA ALA A 67 3.70 0.74 5.82
C ALA A 67 3.97 -0.05 7.10
N ARG A 68 3.57 0.45 8.29
CA ARG A 68 3.64 -0.32 9.55
C ARG A 68 2.69 -1.52 9.54
N GLU A 69 1.47 -1.34 9.04
CA GLU A 69 0.48 -2.42 8.90
C GLU A 69 0.99 -3.50 7.93
N ALA A 70 1.48 -3.10 6.76
CA ALA A 70 2.08 -4.02 5.79
C ALA A 70 3.28 -4.77 6.36
N HIS A 71 4.19 -4.07 7.04
CA HIS A 71 5.38 -4.67 7.64
C HIS A 71 5.00 -5.75 8.65
N THR A 72 4.06 -5.47 9.55
CA THR A 72 3.57 -6.43 10.54
C THR A 72 3.01 -7.69 9.87
N LEU A 73 2.14 -7.52 8.85
CA LEU A 73 1.57 -8.66 8.12
C LEU A 73 2.64 -9.51 7.43
N LEU A 74 3.66 -8.89 6.81
CA LEU A 74 4.72 -9.61 6.12
C LEU A 74 5.64 -10.35 7.09
N GLN A 75 5.86 -9.80 8.29
CA GLN A 75 6.58 -10.50 9.36
C GLN A 75 5.79 -11.71 9.87
N GLU A 76 4.48 -11.59 10.07
CA GLU A 76 3.60 -12.69 10.47
C GLU A 76 3.60 -13.83 9.44
N LEU A 77 3.76 -13.50 8.16
CA LEU A 77 3.90 -14.46 7.06
C LEU A 77 5.32 -15.01 6.86
N ALA A 78 6.30 -14.57 7.67
CA ALA A 78 7.72 -14.89 7.52
C ALA A 78 8.31 -14.53 6.13
N LEU A 79 7.83 -13.44 5.53
CA LEU A 79 8.27 -12.93 4.23
C LEU A 79 9.22 -11.73 4.43
N GLU A 80 10.42 -12.02 4.94
CA GLU A 80 11.41 -11.00 5.35
C GLU A 80 11.83 -10.06 4.20
N GLU A 81 12.02 -10.59 2.99
CA GLU A 81 12.38 -9.78 1.82
C GLU A 81 11.29 -8.78 1.43
N GLU A 82 10.02 -9.14 1.61
CA GLU A 82 8.90 -8.24 1.33
C GLU A 82 8.69 -7.26 2.49
N ALA A 83 8.85 -7.70 3.74
CA ALA A 83 8.80 -6.83 4.91
C ALA A 83 9.84 -5.70 4.80
N GLU A 84 11.02 -6.00 4.24
CA GLU A 84 12.04 -5.00 3.93
C GLU A 84 11.55 -3.88 3.01
N LEU A 85 10.64 -4.16 2.07
CA LEU A 85 10.06 -3.15 1.20
C LEU A 85 9.19 -2.17 2.00
N ALA A 86 8.40 -2.66 2.94
CA ALA A 86 7.60 -1.83 3.84
C ALA A 86 8.49 -1.02 4.80
N ARG A 87 9.58 -1.62 5.30
CA ARG A 87 10.58 -0.94 6.14
C ARG A 87 11.24 0.22 5.42
N LYS A 88 11.65 0.05 4.16
CA LYS A 88 12.25 1.12 3.36
C LYS A 88 11.30 2.32 3.18
N VAL A 89 10.00 2.07 3.03
CA VAL A 89 9.00 3.14 2.98
C VAL A 89 8.99 3.91 4.32
N LEU A 90 9.01 3.21 5.46
CA LEU A 90 9.08 3.82 6.80
C LEU A 90 10.36 4.63 7.03
N GLU A 91 11.51 4.13 6.60
CA GLU A 91 12.80 4.81 6.72
C GLU A 91 12.85 6.07 5.86
N SER A 92 12.24 6.03 4.67
CA SER A 92 12.23 7.18 3.76
C SER A 92 11.42 8.38 4.27
N ILE A 93 10.48 8.17 5.19
CA ILE A 93 9.70 9.24 5.83
C ILE A 93 10.28 9.65 7.19
N HIS A 94 11.14 8.83 7.78
CA HIS A 94 11.88 9.13 9.02
C HIS A 94 13.39 8.96 8.80
N PRO A 95 14.05 9.88 8.05
CA PRO A 95 15.49 9.82 7.90
C PRO A 95 16.15 9.96 9.28
N THR A 96 16.75 8.88 9.77
CA THR A 96 17.65 8.95 10.93
C THR A 96 18.86 9.79 10.53
N HIS A 97 18.93 11.02 11.05
CA HIS A 97 20.09 11.91 10.94
C HIS A 97 21.29 11.39 11.75
#